data_AF-A0A3M2LGS1-F1
#
_entry.id   AF-A0A3M2LGS1-F1
#
_cell.length_a   1.000
_cell.length_b   1.000
_cell.length_c   1.000
_cell.angle_alpha   90.00
_cell.angle_beta   90.00
_cell.angle_gamma   90.00
#
_symmetry.space_group_name_H-M   'P 1'
#
loop_
_entity.id
_entity.type
_entity.pdbx_description
1 polymer ?
#
loop_
_entity_poly.entity_id
_entity_poly.type
_entity_poly.pdbx_seq_one_letter_code
_entity_poly.pdbx_strand_id
1 'polypeptide(L)'
;MAGVNEAAEADDGPLDRAVEAAREGDEAAFRLLYRDVQPRLLRYVRGMVGEDADDVTSEAWLQIARDVRTFEGGIDGFRGWAATIARHRALDHLRARSRRPVADQPIDELVTRPGEADTAVQAMDGLDTDRALALIAGLPADQGEAVMLRVVLGLSAPAAAKVLGKKPGAVRTAAYRGLRRLAGQLTRPRETAASARPDGHARARPGDGAAPRGAERDS
;
A
#
# COMPACT_ATOMS: atom_id res chain seq x y z
N MET A 1 -13.42 -29.23 -0.73
CA MET A 1 -13.43 -28.03 -1.59
C MET A 1 -12.00 -27.56 -1.82
N ALA A 2 -11.25 -28.32 -2.62
CA ALA A 2 -9.97 -27.91 -3.20
C ALA A 2 -10.28 -27.60 -4.67
N GLY A 3 -9.91 -26.42 -5.17
CA GLY A 3 -10.19 -26.09 -6.57
C GLY A 3 -10.24 -24.62 -6.95
N VAL A 4 -9.56 -23.72 -6.22
CA VAL A 4 -9.43 -22.30 -6.66
C VAL A 4 -7.98 -21.82 -6.63
N ASN A 5 -7.00 -22.65 -6.27
CA ASN A 5 -5.59 -22.25 -6.12
C ASN A 5 -4.64 -22.94 -7.10
N GLU A 6 -5.10 -23.23 -8.32
CA GLU A 6 -4.31 -23.88 -9.38
C GLU A 6 -4.20 -23.00 -10.64
N ALA A 7 -5.10 -22.03 -10.82
CA ALA A 7 -5.15 -21.18 -12.02
C ALA A 7 -4.17 -19.97 -12.02
N ALA A 8 -3.19 -19.95 -11.11
CA ALA A 8 -2.19 -18.89 -11.01
C ALA A 8 -0.75 -19.43 -10.84
N GLU A 9 -0.51 -20.71 -11.14
CA GLU A 9 0.79 -21.10 -11.67
C GLU A 9 0.84 -20.56 -13.11
N ALA A 10 1.13 -19.25 -13.23
CA ALA A 10 1.69 -18.76 -14.47
C ALA A 10 2.84 -19.69 -14.83
N ASP A 11 3.03 -20.01 -16.11
CA ASP A 11 4.20 -20.76 -16.56
C ASP A 11 5.45 -19.98 -16.12
N ASP A 12 5.95 -20.31 -14.93
CA ASP A 12 7.10 -19.70 -14.29
C ASP A 12 8.38 -20.26 -14.93
N GLY A 13 8.28 -21.33 -15.75
CA GLY A 13 9.40 -21.97 -16.43
C GLY A 13 10.26 -21.01 -17.28
N PRO A 14 9.68 -20.10 -18.10
CA PRO A 14 10.42 -19.03 -18.75
C PRO A 14 11.16 -18.09 -17.79
N LEU A 15 10.58 -17.76 -16.63
CA LEU A 15 11.22 -16.89 -15.64
C LEU A 15 12.29 -17.62 -14.83
N ASP A 16 12.09 -18.89 -14.51
CA ASP A 16 13.10 -19.75 -13.87
C ASP A 16 14.33 -19.87 -14.76
N ARG A 17 14.17 -20.12 -16.06
CA ARG A 17 15.27 -20.09 -17.03
C ARG A 17 15.93 -18.72 -17.11
N ALA A 18 15.15 -17.64 -17.01
CA ALA A 18 15.71 -16.29 -17.00
C ALA A 18 16.54 -16.02 -15.73
N VAL A 19 16.15 -16.58 -14.57
CA VAL A 19 16.97 -16.53 -13.36
C VAL A 19 18.30 -17.24 -13.57
N GLU A 20 18.30 -18.45 -14.14
CA GLU A 20 19.52 -19.19 -14.44
C GLU A 20 20.44 -18.41 -15.39
N ALA A 21 19.93 -17.94 -16.52
CA ALA A 21 20.71 -17.19 -17.50
C ALA A 21 21.23 -15.84 -16.94
N ALA A 22 20.43 -15.13 -16.14
CA ALA A 22 20.87 -13.89 -15.51
C ALA A 22 22.04 -14.11 -14.54
N ARG A 23 22.08 -15.26 -13.84
CA ARG A 23 23.21 -15.63 -12.97
C ARG A 23 24.49 -15.87 -13.77
N GLU A 24 24.36 -16.37 -14.99
CA GLU A 24 25.48 -16.56 -15.93
C GLU A 24 25.92 -15.26 -16.63
N GLY A 25 25.20 -14.16 -16.40
CA GLY A 25 25.53 -12.84 -16.93
C GLY A 25 24.74 -12.45 -18.18
N ASP A 26 23.68 -13.17 -18.54
CA ASP A 26 22.77 -12.75 -19.61
C ASP A 26 21.98 -11.50 -19.21
N GLU A 27 22.34 -10.37 -19.82
CA GLU A 27 21.68 -9.08 -19.58
C GLU A 27 20.23 -9.05 -20.07
N ALA A 28 19.89 -9.77 -21.14
CA ALA A 28 18.52 -9.84 -21.64
C ALA A 28 17.62 -10.61 -20.67
N ALA A 29 18.13 -11.71 -20.11
CA ALA A 29 17.47 -12.46 -19.06
C ALA A 29 17.28 -11.60 -17.79
N PHE A 30 18.31 -10.87 -17.36
CA PHE A 30 18.20 -9.95 -16.23
C PHE A 30 17.14 -8.85 -16.48
N ARG A 31 17.11 -8.27 -17.69
CA ARG A 31 16.06 -7.29 -18.06
C ARG A 31 14.66 -7.88 -18.03
N LEU A 32 14.49 -9.15 -18.38
CA LEU A 32 13.20 -9.83 -18.27
C LEU A 32 12.76 -9.94 -16.81
N LEU A 33 13.66 -10.37 -15.92
CA LEU A 33 13.40 -10.43 -14.48
C LEU A 33 13.09 -9.04 -13.90
N TYR A 34 13.84 -8.02 -14.30
CA TYR A 34 13.59 -6.65 -13.88
C TYR A 34 12.18 -6.20 -14.26
N ARG A 35 11.77 -6.41 -15.52
CA ARG A 35 10.44 -6.01 -16.01
C ARG A 35 9.30 -6.72 -15.29
N ASP A 36 9.49 -7.99 -14.92
CA ASP A 36 8.50 -8.76 -14.17
C ASP A 36 8.39 -8.31 -12.70
N VAL A 37 9.54 -8.17 -12.03
CA VAL A 37 9.58 -7.99 -10.58
C VAL A 37 9.46 -6.52 -10.17
N GLN A 38 10.04 -5.59 -10.94
CA GLN A 38 10.14 -4.17 -10.57
C GLN A 38 8.78 -3.53 -10.24
N PRO A 39 7.72 -3.66 -11.05
CA PRO A 39 6.46 -2.99 -10.76
C PRO A 39 5.85 -3.43 -9.43
N ARG A 40 5.99 -4.71 -9.07
CA ARG A 40 5.47 -5.27 -7.82
C ARG A 40 6.35 -4.91 -6.63
N LEU A 41 7.68 -4.93 -6.82
CA LEU A 41 8.65 -4.55 -5.80
C LEU A 41 8.51 -3.08 -5.43
N LEU A 42 8.34 -2.20 -6.42
CA LEU A 42 8.11 -0.77 -6.19
C LEU A 42 6.83 -0.53 -5.37
N ARG A 43 5.72 -1.22 -5.69
CA ARG A 43 4.48 -1.12 -4.89
C ARG A 43 4.68 -1.58 -3.45
N TYR A 44 5.44 -2.66 -3.25
CA TYR A 44 5.80 -3.14 -1.91
C TYR A 44 6.58 -2.09 -1.11
N VAL A 45 7.63 -1.53 -1.70
CA VAL A 45 8.47 -0.50 -1.06
C VAL A 45 7.68 0.79 -0.83
N ARG A 46 6.81 1.20 -1.76
CA ARG A 46 5.93 2.37 -1.62
C ARG A 46 4.97 2.23 -0.45
N GLY A 47 4.50 1.02 -0.14
CA GLY A 47 3.73 0.75 1.08
C GLY A 47 4.53 0.91 2.38
N MET A 48 5.87 0.94 2.34
CA MET A 48 6.74 1.08 3.51
C MET A 48 7.29 2.50 3.71
N VAL A 49 7.72 3.15 2.62
CA VAL A 49 8.44 4.44 2.69
C VAL A 49 7.75 5.59 1.93
N GLY A 50 6.60 5.34 1.29
CA GLY A 50 5.87 6.38 0.57
C GLY A 50 6.60 6.88 -0.67
N GLU A 51 6.74 8.19 -0.79
CA GLU A 51 7.32 8.88 -1.95
C GLU A 51 8.81 8.54 -2.17
N ASP A 52 9.54 8.19 -1.11
CA ASP A 52 10.96 7.82 -1.17
C ASP A 52 11.20 6.42 -1.82
N ALA A 53 10.14 5.77 -2.28
CA ALA A 53 10.21 4.38 -2.76
C ALA A 53 11.03 4.20 -4.02
N ASP A 54 11.03 5.16 -4.93
CA ASP A 54 11.79 5.07 -6.19
C ASP A 54 13.30 5.04 -5.93
N ASP A 55 13.79 5.85 -4.99
CA ASP A 55 15.19 5.87 -4.56
C ASP A 55 15.58 4.56 -3.87
N VAL A 56 14.80 4.14 -2.86
CA VAL A 56 15.06 2.89 -2.12
C VAL A 56 15.05 1.67 -3.04
N THR A 57 14.10 1.62 -3.99
CA THR A 57 14.00 0.52 -4.95
C THR A 57 15.16 0.53 -5.94
N SER A 58 15.61 1.70 -6.38
CA SER A 58 16.79 1.85 -7.24
C SER A 58 18.05 1.32 -6.57
N GLU A 59 18.28 1.68 -5.31
CA GLU A 59 19.41 1.16 -4.54
C GLU A 59 19.33 -0.36 -4.29
N ALA A 60 18.12 -0.90 -4.13
CA ALA A 60 17.90 -2.33 -4.01
C ALA A 60 18.27 -3.05 -5.31
N TRP A 61 17.86 -2.51 -6.48
CA TRP A 61 18.23 -3.08 -7.78
C TRP A 61 19.72 -3.01 -8.08
N LEU A 62 20.40 -1.96 -7.64
CA LEU A 62 21.87 -1.90 -7.73
C LEU A 62 22.55 -2.99 -6.90
N GLN A 63 21.96 -3.40 -5.78
CA GLN A 63 22.46 -4.55 -5.04
C GLN A 63 22.10 -5.87 -5.75
N ILE A 64 20.84 -6.03 -6.17
CA ILE A 64 20.39 -7.22 -6.88
C ILE A 64 21.26 -7.48 -8.10
N ALA A 65 21.54 -6.47 -8.92
CA ALA A 65 22.38 -6.60 -10.11
C ALA A 65 23.82 -7.03 -9.78
N ARG A 66 24.38 -6.59 -8.64
CA ARG A 66 25.73 -7.00 -8.19
C ARG A 66 25.74 -8.44 -7.69
N ASP A 67 24.70 -8.83 -6.96
CA ASP A 67 24.68 -10.07 -6.19
C ASP A 67 23.97 -11.21 -6.94
N VAL A 68 23.31 -10.94 -8.09
CA VAL A 68 22.48 -11.92 -8.83
C VAL A 68 23.24 -13.19 -9.16
N ARG A 69 24.54 -13.11 -9.45
CA ARG A 69 25.39 -14.28 -9.77
C ARG A 69 25.50 -15.28 -8.62
N THR A 70 25.33 -14.83 -7.39
CA THR A 70 25.39 -15.66 -6.17
C THR A 70 24.04 -16.20 -5.73
N PHE A 71 22.95 -15.74 -6.36
CA PHE A 71 21.61 -16.21 -6.03
C PHE A 71 21.46 -17.69 -6.42
N GLU A 72 20.61 -18.43 -5.71
CA GLU A 72 20.22 -19.80 -6.02
C GLU A 72 18.71 -19.99 -5.81
N GLY A 73 18.07 -20.68 -6.75
CA GLY A 73 16.63 -20.98 -6.72
C GLY A 73 15.90 -20.52 -7.97
N GLY A 74 14.59 -20.72 -8.00
CA GLY A 74 13.70 -20.24 -9.05
C GLY A 74 13.14 -18.84 -8.80
N ILE A 75 12.17 -18.44 -9.60
CA ILE A 75 11.56 -17.10 -9.62
C ILE A 75 10.88 -16.73 -8.30
N ASP A 76 10.20 -17.66 -7.62
CA ASP A 76 9.60 -17.39 -6.29
C ASP A 76 10.70 -17.07 -5.25
N GLY A 77 11.83 -17.79 -5.33
CA GLY A 77 13.01 -17.52 -4.52
C GLY A 77 13.63 -16.17 -4.86
N PHE A 78 13.74 -15.85 -6.14
CA PHE A 78 14.33 -14.59 -6.62
C PHE A 78 13.49 -13.39 -6.18
N ARG A 79 12.17 -13.46 -6.34
CA ARG A 79 11.22 -12.44 -5.85
C ARG A 79 11.35 -12.26 -4.34
N GLY A 80 11.45 -13.35 -3.57
CA GLY A 80 11.63 -13.30 -2.13
C GLY A 80 12.98 -12.71 -1.70
N TRP A 81 14.05 -13.04 -2.42
CA TRP A 81 15.38 -12.49 -2.19
C TRP A 81 15.44 -10.99 -2.51
N ALA A 82 14.89 -10.56 -3.65
CA ALA A 82 14.74 -9.16 -4.02
C ALA A 82 13.92 -8.38 -2.99
N ALA A 83 12.80 -8.96 -2.52
CA ALA A 83 11.98 -8.38 -1.45
C ALA A 83 12.77 -8.20 -0.15
N THR A 84 13.61 -9.18 0.21
CA THR A 84 14.43 -9.12 1.42
C THR A 84 15.43 -7.96 1.34
N ILE A 85 16.12 -7.82 0.20
CA ILE A 85 17.03 -6.69 -0.04
C ILE A 85 16.28 -5.36 0.07
N ALA A 86 15.17 -5.22 -0.66
CA ALA A 86 14.38 -4.00 -0.68
C ALA A 86 13.83 -3.64 0.72
N ARG A 87 13.35 -4.63 1.46
CA ARG A 87 12.87 -4.47 2.84
C ARG A 87 13.97 -3.97 3.77
N HIS A 88 15.17 -4.53 3.70
CA HIS A 88 16.28 -4.06 4.52
C HIS A 88 16.62 -2.61 4.22
N ARG A 89 16.69 -2.23 2.93
CA ARG A 89 16.93 -0.83 2.52
C ARG A 89 15.85 0.12 2.98
N ALA A 90 14.58 -0.26 2.85
CA ALA A 90 13.46 0.51 3.36
C ALA A 90 13.56 0.73 4.88
N LEU A 91 13.88 -0.31 5.65
CA LEU A 91 14.05 -0.20 7.10
C LEU A 91 15.25 0.67 7.48
N ASP A 92 16.36 0.57 6.76
CA ASP A 92 17.55 1.39 7.00
C ASP A 92 17.29 2.87 6.66
N HIS A 93 16.57 3.13 5.57
CA HIS A 93 16.10 4.47 5.20
C HIS A 93 15.23 5.09 6.30
N LEU A 94 14.22 4.35 6.78
CA LEU A 94 13.34 4.80 7.88
C LEU A 94 14.14 5.09 9.16
N ARG A 95 15.09 4.22 9.52
CA ARG A 95 15.97 4.42 10.69
C ARG A 95 16.87 5.65 10.52
N ALA A 96 17.40 5.91 9.33
CA ALA A 96 18.22 7.09 9.06
C ALA A 96 17.39 8.37 9.19
N ARG A 97 16.16 8.36 8.69
CA ARG A 97 15.23 9.48 8.77
C ARG A 97 14.81 9.81 10.20
N SER A 98 14.56 8.81 11.04
CA SER A 98 14.23 9.02 12.47
C SER A 98 15.39 9.56 13.31
N ARG A 99 16.65 9.40 12.88
CA ARG A 99 17.84 9.88 13.59
C ARG A 99 18.24 11.32 13.23
N ARG A 100 17.64 11.92 12.20
CA ARG A 100 17.72 13.35 11.95
C ARG A 100 16.58 14.03 12.72
N PRO A 101 16.86 14.83 13.77
CA PRO A 101 15.83 15.63 14.41
C PRO A 101 15.34 16.66 13.38
N VAL A 102 14.19 16.40 12.78
CA VAL A 102 13.41 17.46 12.16
C VAL A 102 12.82 18.25 13.33
N ALA A 103 13.19 19.52 13.46
CA ALA A 103 12.53 20.43 14.38
C ALA A 103 11.02 20.39 14.12
N ASP A 104 10.25 20.20 15.19
CA ASP A 104 8.79 20.10 15.27
C ASP A 104 8.10 18.96 14.50
N GLN A 105 7.86 17.83 15.19
CA GLN A 105 6.50 17.34 15.50
C GLN A 105 6.53 16.08 16.39
N PRO A 106 5.50 15.83 17.24
CA PRO A 106 5.46 14.70 18.15
C PRO A 106 5.39 13.35 17.41
N ILE A 107 6.28 12.43 17.79
CA ILE A 107 6.49 11.12 17.16
C ILE A 107 5.51 10.09 17.74
N ASP A 108 4.22 10.22 17.40
CA ASP A 108 3.24 9.14 17.58
C ASP A 108 2.26 8.98 16.38
N GLU A 109 2.53 9.62 15.24
CA GLU A 109 1.58 9.66 14.10
C GLU A 109 2.19 9.32 12.72
N LEU A 110 3.33 8.63 12.65
CA LEU A 110 4.02 8.38 11.36
C LEU A 110 3.45 7.24 10.49
N VAL A 111 2.24 6.73 10.77
CA VAL A 111 1.56 5.72 9.92
C VAL A 111 0.43 6.30 9.06
N THR A 112 0.17 7.61 9.11
CA THR A 112 -0.98 8.18 8.37
C THR A 112 -0.64 9.52 7.74
N ARG A 113 -0.19 9.51 6.49
CA ARG A 113 -0.46 10.63 5.56
C ARG A 113 -0.41 10.22 4.09
N PRO A 114 -1.44 10.49 3.28
CA PRO A 114 -1.40 10.34 1.83
C PRO A 114 -0.83 11.60 1.16
N GLY A 115 0.06 11.42 0.19
CA GLY A 115 0.46 12.44 -0.78
C GLY A 115 -0.56 12.50 -1.92
N GLU A 116 -0.99 13.71 -2.28
CA GLU A 116 -1.91 13.97 -3.38
C GLU A 116 -1.16 13.93 -4.73
N ALA A 117 -1.68 13.18 -5.70
CA ALA A 117 -1.26 13.31 -7.09
C ALA A 117 -2.49 13.24 -8.02
N ASP A 118 -2.55 14.23 -8.91
CA ASP A 118 -3.58 14.48 -9.91
C ASP A 118 -3.00 14.18 -11.32
N THR A 119 -3.74 13.47 -12.19
CA THR A 119 -3.57 13.44 -13.69
C THR A 119 -4.59 12.51 -14.39
N ALA A 120 -5.69 13.10 -14.85
CA ALA A 120 -7.04 12.54 -15.01
C ALA A 120 -7.37 11.34 -15.95
N VAL A 121 -6.44 10.59 -16.57
CA VAL A 121 -6.85 9.39 -17.38
C VAL A 121 -5.97 8.14 -17.18
N GLN A 122 -4.68 8.28 -16.85
CA GLN A 122 -3.93 7.20 -16.16
C GLN A 122 -4.16 7.22 -14.63
N ALA A 123 -4.71 8.34 -14.12
CA ALA A 123 -5.10 8.45 -12.73
C ALA A 123 -6.21 7.50 -12.35
N MET A 124 -7.14 7.04 -13.19
CA MET A 124 -8.25 6.22 -12.64
C MET A 124 -7.78 4.83 -12.16
N ASP A 125 -7.01 4.09 -12.98
CA ASP A 125 -6.40 2.81 -12.58
C ASP A 125 -5.27 3.01 -11.54
N GLY A 126 -4.54 4.12 -11.64
CA GLY A 126 -3.51 4.53 -10.68
C GLY A 126 -4.09 4.88 -9.31
N LEU A 127 -5.18 5.64 -9.27
CA LEU A 127 -5.94 6.03 -8.08
C LEU A 127 -6.56 4.81 -7.42
N ASP A 128 -7.07 3.84 -8.18
CA ASP A 128 -7.59 2.59 -7.61
C ASP A 128 -6.47 1.76 -6.99
N THR A 129 -5.28 1.72 -7.63
CA THR A 129 -4.13 1.00 -7.08
C THR A 129 -3.52 1.70 -5.87
N ASP A 130 -3.30 3.01 -5.94
CA ASP A 130 -2.78 3.81 -4.84
C ASP A 130 -3.77 3.83 -3.66
N ARG A 131 -5.07 3.81 -3.95
CA ARG A 131 -6.10 3.64 -2.92
C ARG A 131 -6.02 2.26 -2.27
N ALA A 132 -5.84 1.20 -3.05
CA ALA A 132 -5.66 -0.15 -2.51
C ALA A 132 -4.38 -0.23 -1.64
N LEU A 133 -3.27 0.36 -2.09
CA LEU A 133 -2.03 0.43 -1.31
C LEU A 133 -2.21 1.23 -0.01
N ALA A 134 -2.93 2.35 -0.05
CA ALA A 134 -3.24 3.14 1.14
C ALA A 134 -4.13 2.37 2.13
N LEU A 135 -5.10 1.58 1.64
CA LEU A 135 -5.91 0.72 2.51
C LEU A 135 -5.05 -0.37 3.17
N ILE A 136 -4.11 -0.96 2.43
CA ILE A 136 -3.17 -1.95 2.97
C ILE A 136 -2.24 -1.30 4.01
N ALA A 137 -1.76 -0.08 3.77
CA ALA A 137 -0.94 0.67 4.71
C ALA A 137 -1.67 0.97 6.03
N GLY A 138 -3.01 1.07 6.00
CA GLY A 138 -3.85 1.24 7.20
C GLY A 138 -4.09 -0.06 8.00
N LEU A 139 -3.56 -1.20 7.57
CA LEU A 139 -3.62 -2.45 8.35
C LEU A 139 -2.56 -2.45 9.46
N PRO A 140 -2.72 -3.28 10.51
CA PRO A 140 -1.60 -3.60 11.40
C PRO A 140 -0.40 -4.05 10.59
N ALA A 141 0.79 -3.53 10.90
CA ALA A 141 2.00 -3.69 10.08
C ALA A 141 2.25 -5.16 9.64
N ASP A 142 2.13 -6.08 10.59
CA ASP A 142 2.28 -7.52 10.36
C ASP A 142 1.30 -8.11 9.33
N GLN A 143 0.08 -7.59 9.28
CA GLN A 143 -0.96 -8.02 8.34
C GLN A 143 -0.76 -7.36 6.98
N GLY A 144 -0.51 -6.04 6.96
CA GLY A 144 -0.26 -5.29 5.74
C GLY A 144 0.94 -5.84 4.97
N GLU A 145 2.06 -6.07 5.66
CA GLU A 145 3.28 -6.59 5.03
C GLU A 145 3.08 -8.02 4.50
N ALA A 146 2.36 -8.87 5.24
CA ALA A 146 2.01 -10.21 4.77
C ALA A 146 1.09 -10.19 3.53
N VAL A 147 0.14 -9.25 3.46
CA VAL A 147 -0.71 -9.06 2.28
C VAL A 147 0.11 -8.58 1.09
N MET A 148 0.98 -7.58 1.27
CA MET A 148 1.84 -7.06 0.19
C MET A 148 2.70 -8.17 -0.43
N LEU A 149 3.39 -8.96 0.40
CA LEU A 149 4.26 -10.02 -0.09
C LEU A 149 3.49 -11.15 -0.79
N ARG A 150 2.33 -11.55 -0.25
CA ARG A 150 1.57 -12.70 -0.77
C ARG A 150 0.72 -12.36 -1.98
N VAL A 151 0.15 -11.17 -2.03
CA VAL A 151 -0.88 -10.79 -3.02
C VAL A 151 -0.30 -9.86 -4.09
N VAL A 152 0.48 -8.85 -3.68
CA VAL A 152 1.04 -7.88 -4.63
C VAL A 152 2.30 -8.46 -5.28
N LEU A 153 3.23 -8.94 -4.45
CA LEU A 153 4.49 -9.52 -4.94
C LEU A 153 4.34 -10.99 -5.39
N GLY A 154 3.23 -11.64 -5.02
CA GLY A 154 2.92 -13.01 -5.46
C GLY A 154 3.81 -14.09 -4.84
N LEU A 155 4.54 -13.80 -3.75
CA LEU A 155 5.41 -14.78 -3.11
C LEU A 155 4.62 -15.93 -2.53
N SER A 156 5.17 -17.14 -2.56
CA SER A 156 4.70 -18.28 -1.78
C SER A 156 4.71 -17.99 -0.26
N ALA A 157 3.90 -18.71 0.52
CA ALA A 157 3.90 -18.53 1.98
C ALA A 157 5.27 -18.88 2.62
N PRO A 158 5.98 -19.93 2.16
CA PRO A 158 7.37 -20.16 2.56
C PRO A 158 8.33 -19.03 2.17
N ALA A 159 8.26 -18.50 0.95
CA ALA A 159 9.14 -17.40 0.52
C ALA A 159 8.89 -16.12 1.34
N ALA A 160 7.62 -15.69 1.47
CA ALA A 160 7.25 -14.54 2.29
C ALA A 160 7.65 -14.71 3.77
N ALA A 161 7.61 -15.95 4.28
CA ALA A 161 8.04 -16.25 5.64
C ALA A 161 9.54 -16.00 5.86
N LYS A 162 10.39 -16.29 4.86
CA LYS A 162 11.81 -15.97 4.89
C LYS A 162 12.03 -14.45 4.94
N VAL A 163 11.31 -13.69 4.09
CA VAL A 163 11.38 -12.21 4.07
C VAL A 163 11.02 -11.60 5.42
N LEU A 164 9.97 -12.11 6.06
CA LEU A 164 9.45 -11.58 7.32
C LEU A 164 10.14 -12.15 8.58
N GLY A 165 11.00 -13.16 8.45
CA GLY A 165 11.57 -13.88 9.60
C GLY A 165 10.51 -14.61 10.44
N LYS A 166 9.46 -15.15 9.81
CA LYS A 166 8.30 -15.78 10.47
C LYS A 166 8.11 -17.24 10.04
N LYS A 167 7.19 -17.96 10.70
CA LYS A 167 6.75 -19.29 10.24
C LYS A 167 5.74 -19.15 9.08
N PRO A 168 5.74 -20.05 8.06
CA PRO A 168 4.77 -19.97 6.96
C PRO A 168 3.30 -19.94 7.40
N GLY A 169 2.94 -20.68 8.45
CA GLY A 169 1.59 -20.64 9.02
C GLY A 169 1.19 -19.28 9.60
N ALA A 170 2.15 -18.56 10.21
CA ALA A 170 1.92 -17.22 10.73
C ALA A 170 1.67 -16.22 9.58
N VAL A 171 2.42 -16.33 8.48
CA VAL A 171 2.22 -15.50 7.28
C VAL A 171 0.84 -15.74 6.66
N ARG A 172 0.42 -17.00 6.51
CA ARG A 172 -0.94 -17.31 5.99
C ARG A 172 -2.02 -16.68 6.87
N THR A 173 -1.88 -16.80 8.19
CA THR A 173 -2.84 -16.24 9.14
C THR A 173 -2.87 -14.72 9.07
N ALA A 174 -1.72 -14.06 9.04
CA ALA A 174 -1.61 -12.61 8.96
C ALA A 174 -2.21 -12.07 7.66
N ALA A 175 -1.88 -12.67 6.51
CA ALA A 175 -2.43 -12.30 5.21
C ALA A 175 -3.96 -12.49 5.17
N TYR A 176 -4.47 -13.62 5.66
CA TYR A 176 -5.90 -13.87 5.74
C TYR A 176 -6.63 -12.82 6.61
N ARG A 177 -6.09 -12.50 7.79
CA ARG A 177 -6.66 -11.48 8.68
C ARG A 177 -6.65 -10.09 8.02
N GLY A 178 -5.56 -9.74 7.35
CA GLY A 178 -5.45 -8.49 6.59
C GLY A 178 -6.51 -8.40 5.48
N LEU A 179 -6.60 -9.42 4.63
CA LEU A 179 -7.60 -9.48 3.55
C LEU A 179 -9.04 -9.42 4.08
N ARG A 180 -9.35 -10.13 5.17
CA ARG A 180 -10.68 -10.08 5.80
C ARG A 180 -11.01 -8.68 6.32
N ARG A 181 -10.03 -7.96 6.87
CA ARG A 181 -10.20 -6.58 7.34
C ARG A 181 -10.43 -5.61 6.18
N LEU A 182 -9.66 -5.75 5.10
CA LEU A 182 -9.86 -4.97 3.86
C LEU A 182 -11.25 -5.22 3.26
N ALA A 183 -11.68 -6.48 3.16
CA ALA A 183 -13.03 -6.81 2.69
C ALA A 183 -14.11 -6.12 3.52
N GLY A 184 -13.98 -6.14 4.86
CA GLY A 184 -14.90 -5.43 5.76
C GLY A 184 -14.92 -3.91 5.57
N GLN A 185 -13.82 -3.29 5.13
CA GLN A 185 -13.76 -1.85 4.83
C GLN A 185 -14.43 -1.52 3.49
N LEU A 186 -14.36 -2.42 2.51
CA LEU A 186 -14.97 -2.25 1.20
C LEU A 186 -16.49 -2.55 1.20
N THR A 187 -16.96 -3.44 2.06
CA THR A 187 -18.39 -3.78 2.18
C THR A 187 -19.20 -2.76 2.99
N ARG A 188 -18.57 -1.93 3.84
CA ARG A 188 -19.29 -0.85 4.54
C ARG A 188 -19.73 0.19 3.52
N PRO A 189 -21.05 0.47 3.36
CA PRO A 189 -21.52 1.56 2.52
C PRO A 189 -20.81 2.85 2.92
N ARG A 190 -20.38 3.65 1.93
CA ARG A 190 -19.90 5.03 2.13
C ARG A 190 -21.04 5.89 2.68
N GLU A 191 -21.38 5.73 3.96
CA GLU A 191 -22.56 6.38 4.55
C GLU A 191 -22.28 7.76 5.15
N THR A 192 -21.12 8.37 4.88
CA THR A 192 -20.71 9.61 5.57
C THR A 192 -20.57 10.86 4.69
N ALA A 193 -20.96 10.82 3.41
CA ALA A 193 -20.88 12.01 2.55
C ALA A 193 -22.24 12.68 2.22
N ALA A 194 -23.38 12.10 2.61
CA ALA A 194 -24.69 12.54 2.12
C ALA A 194 -25.69 13.10 3.17
N SER A 195 -25.41 13.08 4.49
CA SER A 195 -26.41 13.53 5.49
C SER A 195 -26.18 14.92 6.11
N ALA A 196 -25.18 15.69 5.66
CA ALA A 196 -24.97 17.06 6.12
C ALA A 196 -25.53 18.10 5.13
N ARG A 197 -26.84 18.04 4.86
CA ARG A 197 -27.60 19.22 4.42
C ARG A 197 -28.76 19.42 5.40
N PRO A 198 -28.69 20.41 6.31
CA PRO A 198 -29.87 20.81 7.04
C PRO A 198 -30.69 21.75 6.12
N ASP A 199 -31.59 21.18 5.32
CA ASP A 199 -32.69 21.95 4.75
C ASP A 199 -33.77 22.09 5.83
N GLY A 200 -34.00 23.32 6.31
CA GLY A 200 -34.99 23.54 7.36
C GLY A 200 -35.18 24.98 7.81
N HIS A 201 -35.12 25.98 6.91
CA HIS A 201 -35.68 27.30 7.24
C HIS A 201 -37.20 27.29 7.06
N ALA A 202 -37.89 26.87 8.14
CA ALA A 202 -39.27 27.20 8.38
C ALA A 202 -39.40 28.71 8.65
N ARG A 203 -40.00 29.46 7.71
CA ARG A 203 -40.49 30.81 7.99
C ARG A 203 -41.94 30.72 8.48
N ALA A 204 -42.11 30.99 9.75
CA ALA A 204 -43.39 31.17 10.43
C ALA A 204 -44.12 32.43 9.95
N ARG A 205 -45.45 32.29 9.77
CA ARG A 205 -46.47 33.29 10.12
C ARG A 205 -47.40 32.57 11.15
N PRO A 206 -48.20 33.24 12.00
CA PRO A 206 -48.66 34.63 11.98
C PRO A 206 -48.65 35.33 13.37
N GLY A 207 -49.06 36.60 13.42
CA GLY A 207 -49.36 37.32 14.67
C GLY A 207 -50.13 38.61 14.39
N ASP A 208 -51.45 38.54 14.59
CA ASP A 208 -52.43 39.62 14.48
C ASP A 208 -52.58 40.35 15.84
N GLY A 209 -52.95 41.64 15.81
CA GLY A 209 -53.67 42.28 16.92
C GLY A 209 -52.96 43.31 17.82
N ALA A 210 -53.48 44.54 17.73
CA ALA A 210 -53.74 45.49 18.83
C ALA A 210 -52.70 46.57 19.20
N ALA A 211 -53.01 47.80 18.76
CA ALA A 211 -52.69 49.06 19.44
C ALA A 211 -53.44 49.14 20.81
N PRO A 212 -53.09 50.04 21.76
CA PRO A 212 -53.51 51.45 21.60
C PRO A 212 -52.65 52.54 22.31
N ARG A 213 -52.95 53.78 21.92
CA ARG A 213 -52.90 55.07 22.67
C ARG A 213 -51.55 55.64 23.14
N GLY A 214 -51.23 56.79 22.55
CA GLY A 214 -50.49 57.88 23.20
C GLY A 214 -51.06 59.21 22.74
N ALA A 215 -51.76 59.90 23.64
CA ALA A 215 -52.23 61.28 23.46
C ALA A 215 -51.38 62.23 24.31
N GLU A 216 -51.02 63.35 23.68
CA GLU A 216 -50.84 64.71 24.23
C GLU A 216 -49.63 65.13 25.09
N ARG A 217 -48.99 66.20 24.55
CA ARG A 217 -48.39 67.42 25.17
C ARG A 217 -47.06 67.19 25.92
N ASP A 218 -46.05 68.07 25.86
CA ASP A 218 -46.06 69.53 25.79
C ASP A 218 -44.65 70.08 25.41
N SER A 219 -44.61 71.37 25.02
CA SER A 219 -43.44 72.27 24.78
C SER A 219 -42.74 72.25 23.41
#